data_AF-A0A9D6ZC73-F1
#
_entry.id   AF-A0A9D6ZC73-F1
#
_cell.length_a   1.000
_cell.length_b   1.000
_cell.length_c   1.000
_cell.angle_alpha   90.00
_cell.angle_beta   90.00
_cell.angle_gamma   90.00
#
_symmetry.space_group_name_H-M   'P 1'
#
loop_
_entity.id
_entity.type
_entity.pdbx_description
1 polymer ?
#
loop_
_entity_poly.entity_id
_entity_poly.type
_entity_poly.pdbx_seq_one_letter_code
_entity_poly.pdbx_strand_id
1 'polypeptide(L)'
;MDTEILKTIQITIPLWQISLFLLLAAILMLMGHKKIALAACYAFSLYWIFGLNRPELLKQFSNSTLLMGIYLAAGIIVVFLLLITFLIKE
;
A
#
# COMPACT_ATOMS: atom_id res chain seq x y z
N MET A 1 2.95 -19.82 -15.76
CA MET A 1 2.65 -18.76 -14.78
C MET A 1 1.73 -17.79 -15.49
N ASP A 2 0.44 -18.03 -15.35
CA ASP A 2 -0.61 -17.42 -16.16
C ASP A 2 -0.77 -15.95 -15.79
N THR A 3 -0.30 -15.07 -16.68
CA THR A 3 -0.40 -13.61 -16.57
C THR A 3 -1.85 -13.11 -16.56
N GLU A 4 -2.83 -13.99 -16.77
CA GLU A 4 -4.26 -13.71 -16.70
C GLU A 4 -4.76 -13.49 -15.25
N ILE A 5 -4.13 -14.11 -14.25
CA ILE A 5 -4.52 -13.92 -12.83
C ILE A 5 -4.30 -12.45 -12.41
N LEU A 6 -3.30 -11.78 -12.99
CA LEU A 6 -3.00 -10.38 -12.72
C LEU A 6 -3.96 -9.40 -13.42
N LYS A 7 -4.68 -9.82 -14.47
CA LYS A 7 -5.63 -8.97 -15.20
C LYS A 7 -6.98 -8.79 -14.50
N THR A 8 -7.34 -9.69 -13.58
CA THR A 8 -8.67 -9.73 -12.95
C THR A 8 -8.79 -8.82 -11.73
N ILE A 9 -7.69 -8.21 -11.27
CA ILE A 9 -7.71 -7.31 -10.11
C ILE A 9 -8.11 -5.90 -10.58
N GLN A 10 -9.42 -5.63 -10.66
CA GLN A 10 -9.94 -4.27 -10.86
C GLN A 10 -9.81 -3.48 -9.55
N ILE A 11 -8.62 -2.96 -9.27
CA ILE A 11 -8.39 -2.05 -8.15
C ILE A 11 -8.98 -0.69 -8.52
N THR A 12 -10.08 -0.31 -7.88
CA THR A 12 -10.67 1.01 -8.08
C THR A 12 -9.95 1.99 -7.16
N ILE A 13 -9.31 3.01 -7.72
CA ILE A 13 -8.65 4.09 -6.98
C ILE A 13 -9.18 5.43 -7.46
N PRO A 14 -9.75 6.28 -6.58
CA PRO A 14 -10.18 7.63 -6.95
C PRO A 14 -9.02 8.47 -7.49
N LEU A 15 -9.24 9.12 -8.64
CA LEU A 15 -8.20 9.95 -9.31
C LEU A 15 -7.64 11.06 -8.41
N TRP A 16 -8.47 11.63 -7.53
CA TRP A 16 -8.03 12.66 -6.59
C TRP A 16 -7.03 12.11 -5.56
N GLN A 17 -7.19 10.85 -5.12
CA GLN A 17 -6.26 10.20 -4.21
C GLN A 17 -4.93 9.91 -4.91
N ILE A 18 -4.96 9.51 -6.18
CA ILE A 18 -3.74 9.33 -6.99
C ILE A 18 -3.00 10.67 -7.13
N SER A 19 -3.74 11.75 -7.39
CA SER A 19 -3.16 13.09 -7.53
C SER A 19 -2.50 13.56 -6.23
N LEU A 20 -3.17 13.36 -5.10
CA LEU A 20 -2.64 13.69 -3.77
C LEU A 20 -1.42 12.83 -3.42
N PHE A 21 -1.47 11.53 -3.73
CA PHE A 21 -0.35 10.62 -3.56
C PHE A 21 0.87 11.08 -4.36
N LEU A 22 0.68 11.40 -5.64
CA LEU A 22 1.75 11.87 -6.53
C LEU A 22 2.35 13.18 -6.04
N LEU A 23 1.51 14.15 -5.65
CA LEU A 23 1.95 15.44 -5.12
C LEU A 23 2.76 15.25 -3.84
N LEU A 24 2.27 14.45 -2.89
CA LEU A 24 2.94 14.20 -1.62
C LEU A 24 4.28 13.49 -1.84
N ALA A 25 4.32 12.46 -2.68
CA ALA A 25 5.55 11.74 -3.01
C ALA A 25 6.58 12.67 -3.68
N ALA A 26 6.14 13.51 -4.63
CA ALA A 26 7.01 14.49 -5.28
C ALA A 26 7.59 15.51 -4.30
N ILE A 27 6.76 16.09 -3.41
CA ILE A 27 7.22 17.04 -2.38
C ILE A 27 8.25 16.38 -1.46
N LEU A 28 7.95 15.18 -0.93
CA LEU A 28 8.85 14.47 -0.03
C LEU A 28 10.18 14.10 -0.69
N MET A 29 10.15 13.70 -1.96
CA MET A 29 11.36 13.43 -2.73
C MET A 29 12.18 14.69 -2.99
N LEU A 30 11.55 15.81 -3.35
CA LEU A 30 12.21 17.10 -3.57
C LEU A 30 12.86 17.64 -2.30
N MET A 31 12.26 17.39 -1.12
CA MET A 31 12.84 17.72 0.17
C MET A 31 13.99 16.78 0.60
N GLY A 32 14.36 15.80 -0.23
CA GLY A 32 15.41 14.82 0.08
C GLY A 32 15.00 13.73 1.06
N HIS A 33 13.73 13.69 1.49
CA HIS A 33 13.19 12.73 2.45
C HIS A 33 12.79 11.40 1.78
N LYS A 34 13.73 10.76 1.09
CA LYS A 34 13.50 9.53 0.30
C LYS A 34 12.83 8.41 1.12
N LYS A 35 13.27 8.21 2.37
CA LYS A 35 12.72 7.20 3.30
C LYS A 35 11.24 7.47 3.62
N ILE A 36 10.87 8.73 3.86
CA ILE A 36 9.50 9.15 4.18
C ILE A 36 8.61 9.03 2.95
N ALA A 37 9.10 9.43 1.76
CA ALA A 37 8.39 9.25 0.51
C ALA A 37 8.03 7.77 0.29
N LEU A 38 8.99 6.86 0.52
CA LEU A 38 8.76 5.42 0.38
C LEU A 38 7.73 4.89 1.39
N ALA A 39 7.80 5.33 2.65
CA ALA A 39 6.83 4.97 3.69
C ALA A 39 5.42 5.44 3.33
N ALA A 40 5.28 6.67 2.82
CA ALA A 40 4.01 7.18 2.32
C ALA A 40 3.49 6.33 1.15
N CYS A 41 4.33 6.00 0.16
CA CYS A 41 3.94 5.12 -0.96
C CYS A 41 3.41 3.77 -0.50
N TYR A 42 4.09 3.15 0.48
CA TYR A 42 3.63 1.89 1.05
C TYR A 42 2.31 2.02 1.80
N ALA A 43 2.14 3.08 2.60
CA ALA A 43 0.90 3.33 3.33
C ALA A 43 -0.30 3.56 2.39
N PHE A 44 -0.12 4.36 1.33
CA PHE A 44 -1.16 4.58 0.31
C PHE A 44 -1.52 3.29 -0.43
N SER A 45 -0.50 2.49 -0.80
CA SER A 45 -0.73 1.20 -1.46
C SER A 45 -1.52 0.23 -0.56
N LEU A 46 -1.15 0.15 0.73
CA LEU A 46 -1.86 -0.67 1.70
C LEU A 46 -3.31 -0.19 1.89
N TYR A 47 -3.51 1.12 2.00
CA TYR A 47 -4.84 1.71 2.10
C TYR A 47 -5.70 1.40 0.87
N TRP A 48 -5.18 1.53 -0.34
CA TRP A 48 -5.94 1.25 -1.56
C TRP A 48 -6.28 -0.23 -1.71
N ILE A 49 -5.32 -1.12 -1.49
CA ILE A 49 -5.52 -2.55 -1.71
C ILE A 49 -6.37 -3.15 -0.58
N PHE A 50 -6.04 -2.86 0.67
CA PHE A 50 -6.72 -3.47 1.82
C PHE A 50 -7.93 -2.67 2.30
N GLY A 51 -7.82 -1.34 2.37
CA GLY A 51 -8.88 -0.49 2.91
C GLY A 51 -9.99 -0.24 1.90
N LEU A 52 -9.62 0.32 0.75
CA LEU A 52 -10.56 0.74 -0.28
C LEU A 52 -11.13 -0.44 -1.08
N ASN A 53 -10.29 -1.38 -1.48
CA ASN A 53 -10.68 -2.57 -2.26
C ASN A 53 -10.86 -3.81 -1.37
N ARG A 54 -11.21 -3.60 -0.08
CA ARG A 54 -11.45 -4.67 0.89
C ARG A 54 -12.45 -5.73 0.40
N PRO A 55 -13.61 -5.36 -0.17
CA PRO A 55 -14.60 -6.32 -0.63
C PRO A 55 -14.07 -7.20 -1.78
N GLU A 56 -13.33 -6.61 -2.71
CA GLU A 56 -12.70 -7.29 -3.85
C GLU A 56 -11.60 -8.23 -3.36
N LEU A 57 -10.78 -7.78 -2.41
CA LEU A 57 -9.73 -8.59 -1.79
C LEU A 57 -10.30 -9.77 -1.00
N LEU A 58 -11.40 -9.56 -0.27
CA LEU A 58 -12.10 -10.62 0.47
C LEU A 58 -12.64 -11.69 -0.50
N LYS A 59 -13.20 -11.28 -1.65
CA LYS A 59 -13.62 -12.22 -2.71
C LYS A 59 -12.44 -13.02 -3.26
N GLN A 60 -11.29 -12.38 -3.47
CA GLN A 60 -10.08 -13.08 -3.95
C GLN A 60 -9.53 -14.08 -2.94
N PHE A 61 -9.68 -13.81 -1.64
CA PHE A 61 -9.29 -14.73 -0.58
C PHE A 61 -10.38 -15.75 -0.23
N SER A 62 -11.37 -15.98 -1.09
CA SER A 62 -12.47 -16.93 -0.85
C SER A 62 -13.18 -16.68 0.49
N ASN A 63 -13.35 -15.39 0.86
CA ASN A 63 -13.89 -14.93 2.13
C ASN A 63 -13.12 -15.40 3.38
N SER A 64 -11.84 -15.77 3.25
CA SER A 64 -11.00 -16.19 4.37
C SER A 64 -10.53 -15.00 5.20
N THR A 65 -11.06 -14.86 6.41
CA THR A 65 -10.63 -13.86 7.40
C THR A 65 -9.16 -14.05 7.79
N LEU A 66 -8.65 -15.29 7.78
CA LEU A 66 -7.27 -15.59 8.13
C LEU A 66 -6.30 -15.01 7.09
N LEU A 67 -6.56 -15.22 5.80
CA LEU A 67 -5.73 -14.67 4.73
C LEU A 67 -5.75 -13.14 4.71
N MET A 68 -6.92 -12.53 4.96
CA MET A 68 -7.01 -11.08 5.15
C MET A 68 -6.18 -10.59 6.34
N GLY A 69 -6.22 -11.31 7.47
CA GLY A 69 -5.44 -10.98 8.66
C GLY A 69 -3.94 -11.05 8.41
N ILE A 70 -3.47 -12.11 7.74
CA ILE A 70 -2.06 -12.26 7.36
C ILE A 70 -1.63 -11.13 6.41
N TYR A 71 -2.45 -10.82 5.40
CA TYR A 71 -2.16 -9.74 4.46
C TYR A 71 -2.01 -8.39 5.17
N LEU A 72 -2.94 -8.07 6.08
CA LEU A 72 -2.87 -6.84 6.88
C LEU A 72 -1.63 -6.82 7.78
N ALA A 73 -1.36 -7.92 8.48
CA ALA A 73 -0.20 -8.03 9.36
C ALA A 73 1.11 -7.83 8.59
N ALA A 74 1.25 -8.44 7.42
CA ALA A 74 2.41 -8.26 6.55
C ALA A 74 2.57 -6.80 6.11
N GLY A 75 1.47 -6.15 5.67
CA GLY A 75 1.49 -4.74 5.30
C GLY A 75 1.89 -3.83 6.46
N ILE A 76 1.35 -4.08 7.66
CA ILE A 76 1.68 -3.34 8.88
C ILE A 76 3.17 -3.52 9.25
N ILE A 77 3.71 -4.74 9.19
CA ILE A 77 5.13 -5.00 9.46
C ILE A 77 6.02 -4.16 8.55
N VAL A 78 5.71 -4.10 7.24
CA VAL A 78 6.50 -3.30 6.30
C VAL A 78 6.43 -1.81 6.64
N VAL A 79 5.25 -1.28 6.99
CA VAL A 79 5.12 0.12 7.43
C VAL A 79 5.95 0.37 8.70
N PHE A 80 5.91 -0.52 9.68
CA PHE A 80 6.72 -0.39 10.90
C PHE A 80 8.22 -0.46 10.62
N LEU A 81 8.67 -1.37 9.75
CA LEU A 81 10.08 -1.44 9.35
C LEU A 81 10.55 -0.13 8.73
N LEU A 82 9.74 0.47 7.85
CA LEU A 82 10.04 1.77 7.24
C LEU A 82 10.08 2.92 8.27
N LEU A 83 9.19 2.90 9.27
CA LEU A 83 9.21 3.87 10.37
C LEU A 83 10.43 3.67 11.30
N ILE A 84 10.85 2.44 11.55
CA ILE A 84 12.07 2.15 12.33
C ILE A 84 13.31 2.65 11.58
N THR A 85 13.40 2.43 10.26
CA THR A 85 14.48 2.97 9.42
C THR A 85 14.52 4.51 9.43
N PHE A 86 13.40 5.17 9.75
CA PHE A 86 13.37 6.62 9.98
C PHE A 86 13.87 7.02 11.38
N LEU A 87 13.52 6.26 12.42
CA LEU A 87 13.95 6.54 13.80
C LEU A 87 15.43 6.23 14.02
N ILE A 88 15.99 5.26 13.28
CA ILE A 88 17.42 4.99 13.23
C ILE A 88 18.04 6.06 12.33
N LYS A 89 18.34 7.20 12.95
CA LYS A 89 19.11 8.29 12.38
C LYS A 89 20.51 7.77 12.02
N GLU A 90 20.90 7.87 10.75
CA GLU A 90 22.32 7.84 10.36
C GLU A 90 23.02 9.10 10.85
#